data_AF-C0H431-F1
#
_entry.id   AF-C0H431-F1
#
_cell.length_a   1.000
_cell.length_b   1.000
_cell.length_c   1.000
_cell.angle_alpha   90.00
_cell.angle_beta   90.00
_cell.angle_gamma   90.00
#
_symmetry.space_group_name_H-M   'P 1'
#
loop_
_entity.id
_entity.type
_entity.pdbx_description
1 polymer ?
#
loop_
_entity_poly.entity_id
_entity_poly.type
_entity_poly.pdbx_seq_one_letter_code
_entity_poly.pdbx_strand_id
1 'polypeptide(L)' 'MVKKALIVILILLPFVQLALLPLVNRIEPIMFGLPFFHFWLLLWIIVTPLCSFGIYQMQKKDGGLE' A
#
# COMPACT_ATOMS: atom_id res chain seq x y z
N MET A 1 14.81 -16.38 -5.18
CA MET A 1 15.20 -14.95 -5.16
C MET A 1 14.00 -14.04 -5.41
N VAL A 2 13.24 -14.26 -6.49
CA VAL A 2 12.04 -13.45 -6.87
C VAL A 2 11.05 -13.24 -5.73
N LYS A 3 10.69 -14.30 -5.00
CA LYS A 3 9.77 -14.21 -3.85
C LYS A 3 10.21 -13.18 -2.80
N LYS A 4 11.50 -13.19 -2.43
CA LYS A 4 12.04 -12.22 -1.45
C LYS A 4 11.95 -10.80 -2.00
N ALA A 5 12.25 -10.59 -3.28
CA ALA A 5 12.10 -9.29 -3.92
C ALA A 5 10.64 -8.81 -3.92
N LEU A 6 9.68 -9.69 -4.21
CA LEU A 6 8.25 -9.37 -4.14
C LEU A 6 7.81 -8.96 -2.73
N ILE A 7 8.26 -9.69 -1.70
CA ILE A 7 7.97 -9.33 -0.31
C ILE A 7 8.55 -7.94 0.02
N VAL A 8 9.79 -7.67 -0.37
CA VAL A 8 10.42 -6.35 -0.17
C VAL A 8 9.64 -5.24 -0.89
N ILE A 9 9.19 -5.47 -2.12
CA ILE A 9 8.35 -4.52 -2.86
C ILE A 9 7.04 -4.25 -2.11
N LEU A 10 6.35 -5.30 -1.65
CA LEU A 10 5.10 -5.16 -0.88
C LEU A 10 5.32 -4.41 0.44
N ILE A 11 6.47 -4.59 1.09
CA ILE A 11 6.84 -3.85 2.31
C ILE A 11 7.10 -2.38 2.00
N LEU A 12 7.79 -2.07 0.90
CA LEU A 12 8.16 -0.70 0.54
C LEU A 12 6.98 0.08 -0.06
N LEU A 13 6.02 -0.59 -0.70
CA LEU A 13 4.90 0.05 -1.40
C LEU A 13 4.14 1.05 -0.52
N PRO A 14 3.74 0.75 0.73
CA PRO A 14 3.11 1.71 1.64
C PRO A 14 3.97 2.93 1.98
N PHE A 15 5.29 2.86 1.90
CA PHE A 15 6.15 4.02 2.17
C PHE A 15 6.28 4.95 0.97
N VAL A 16 6.12 4.44 -0.26
CA VAL A 16 6.11 5.25 -1.48
C VAL A 16 5.05 6.34 -1.41
N GLN A 17 3.95 6.08 -0.70
CA GLN A 17 2.88 7.05 -0.56
C GLN A 17 3.32 8.36 0.12
N LEU A 18 4.25 8.26 1.08
CA LEU A 18 4.80 9.42 1.79
C LEU A 18 5.64 10.28 0.86
N ALA A 19 6.41 9.65 -0.03
CA ALA A 19 7.21 10.36 -1.03
C ALA A 19 6.34 11.10 -2.06
N LEU A 20 5.11 10.64 -2.28
CA LEU A 20 4.17 11.24 -3.22
C LEU A 20 3.32 12.37 -2.60
N LEU A 21 3.40 12.60 -1.27
CA LEU A 21 2.62 13.64 -0.58
C LEU A 21 2.68 15.02 -1.25
N PRO A 22 3.84 15.55 -1.69
CA PRO A 22 3.90 16.85 -2.36
C PRO A 22 3.09 16.91 -3.67
N LEU A 23 2.91 15.78 -4.35
CA LEU A 23 2.15 15.68 -5.61
C LEU A 23 0.65 15.51 -5.38
N VAL A 24 0.29 14.87 -4.26
CA VAL A 24 -1.10 14.56 -3.91
C VAL A 24 -1.71 15.56 -2.93
N ASN A 25 -0.92 16.47 -2.37
CA ASN A 25 -1.39 17.53 -1.47
C ASN A 25 -2.11 18.64 -2.26
N ARG A 26 -3.28 18.31 -2.79
CA ARG A 26 -4.16 19.22 -3.50
C ARG A 26 -5.62 18.91 -3.19
N ILE A 27 -6.46 19.92 -3.38
CA ILE A 27 -7.90 19.80 -3.16
C ILE A 27 -8.54 19.09 -4.35
N GLU A 28 -8.22 19.53 -5.57
CA GLU A 28 -8.80 19.00 -6.81
C GLU A 28 -7.94 17.87 -7.44
N PRO A 29 -8.55 16.86 -8.07
CA PRO A 29 -9.99 16.65 -8.23
C PRO A 29 -10.66 16.15 -6.94
N ILE A 30 -11.95 16.46 -6.79
CA ILE A 30 -12.80 15.85 -5.77
C ILE A 30 -13.16 14.43 -6.23
N MET A 31 -12.85 13.42 -5.42
CA MET A 31 -13.16 12.02 -5.70
C MET A 31 -14.04 11.45 -4.59
N PHE A 32 -15.19 10.87 -4.96
CA PHE A 32 -16.19 10.38 -4.01
C PHE A 32 -16.60 11.44 -2.95
N GLY A 33 -16.63 12.72 -3.33
CA GLY A 33 -16.94 13.83 -2.42
C GLY A 33 -15.78 14.24 -1.48
N LEU A 34 -14.62 13.61 -1.59
CA LEU A 34 -13.43 13.92 -0.80
C LEU A 34 -12.41 14.72 -1.63
N PRO A 35 -11.71 15.70 -1.03
CA PRO A 35 -10.53 16.29 -1.65
C PRO A 35 -9.50 15.21 -2.01
N PHE A 36 -8.74 15.43 -3.08
CA PHE A 36 -7.78 14.45 -3.63
C PHE A 36 -6.86 13.87 -2.55
N PHE A 37 -6.33 14.72 -1.68
CA PHE A 37 -5.48 14.31 -0.57
C PHE A 37 -6.16 13.34 0.42
N HIS A 38 -7.42 13.58 0.77
CA HIS A 38 -8.16 12.72 1.70
C HIS A 38 -8.48 11.37 1.09
N PHE A 39 -8.88 11.36 -0.19
CA PHE A 39 -9.07 10.11 -0.91
C PHE A 39 -7.76 9.32 -1.02
N TRP A 40 -6.63 9.98 -1.25
CA TRP A 40 -5.31 9.34 -1.26
C TRP A 40 -5.03 8.62 0.07
N LEU A 41 -5.23 9.30 1.20
CA LEU A 41 -5.07 8.67 2.52
C LEU A 41 -6.02 7.48 2.70
N LEU A 42 -7.29 7.62 2.32
CA LEU A 42 -8.28 6.55 2.38
C LEU A 42 -7.90 5.33 1.52
N LEU A 43 -7.37 5.56 0.32
CA LEU A 43 -6.87 4.50 -0.57
C LEU A 43 -5.77 3.69 0.13
N TRP A 44 -4.84 4.34 0.84
CA TRP A 44 -3.74 3.67 1.53
C TRP A 44 -4.17 2.90 2.79
N ILE A 45 -5.29 3.27 3.42
CA ILE A 45 -5.93 2.44 4.47
C ILE A 45 -6.30 1.07 3.91
N ILE A 46 -6.65 0.97 2.62
CA ILE A 46 -7.01 -0.30 1.96
C ILE A 46 -5.77 -0.98 1.38
N VAL A 47 -4.90 -0.24 0.69
CA VAL A 47 -3.73 -0.82 0.00
C VAL A 47 -2.73 -1.44 1.00
N THR A 48 -2.51 -0.81 2.15
CA THR A 48 -1.55 -1.30 3.16
C THR A 48 -1.89 -2.71 3.68
N PRO A 49 -3.09 -2.98 4.22
CA PRO A 49 -3.45 -4.33 4.64
C PRO A 49 -3.53 -5.33 3.48
N LEU A 50 -3.82 -4.90 2.24
CA LEU A 50 -3.73 -5.77 1.07
C LEU A 50 -2.28 -6.23 0.82
N CYS A 51 -1.30 -5.32 0.96
CA CYS A 51 0.11 -5.69 0.90
C CYS A 51 0.48 -6.69 2.00
N SER A 52 0.09 -6.40 3.24
CA SER A 52 0.32 -7.31 4.38
C SER A 52 -0.33 -8.67 4.17
N PHE A 53 -1.55 -8.71 3.63
CA PHE A 53 -2.24 -9.95 3.30
C PHE A 53 -1.52 -10.72 2.18
N GLY A 54 -1.00 -10.02 1.17
CA GLY A 54 -0.15 -10.61 0.14
C GLY A 54 1.10 -11.28 0.74
N ILE A 55 1.80 -10.58 1.64
CA ILE A 55 2.96 -11.11 2.36
C ILE A 55 2.56 -12.34 3.19
N TYR A 56 1.46 -12.26 3.95
CA TYR A 56 0.93 -13.36 4.75
C TYR A 56 0.66 -14.60 3.90
N GLN A 57 -0.02 -14.46 2.77
CA GLN A 57 -0.32 -15.56 1.85
C GLN A 57 0.96 -16.17 1.25
N MET A 58 1.97 -15.34 1.00
CA MET A 58 3.28 -15.81 0.53
C MET A 58 4.01 -16.60 1.62
N GLN A 59 4.00 -16.15 2.87
CA GLN A 59 4.67 -16.83 3.98
C GLN A 59 3.94 -18.12 4.40
N LYS A 60 2.60 -18.10 4.42
CA LYS A 60 1.78 -19.28 4.70
C LYS A 60 2.08 -20.44 3.74
N LYS A 61 2.32 -20.15 2.46
CA LYS A 61 2.71 -21.16 1.46
C LYS A 61 4.06 -21.83 1.74
N ASP A 62 4.94 -21.21 2.52
CA ASP A 62 6.23 -21.81 2.92
C ASP A 62 6.12 -22.69 4.18
N GLY A 63 4.92 -22.85 4.75
CA GLY A 63 4.75 -23.55 6.03
C GLY A 63 5.27 -22.76 7.24
N GLY A 64 5.58 -21.47 7.07
CA GLY A 64 6.33 -20.69 8.07
C GLY A 64 5.51 -19.98 9.15
N LEU A 65 4.25 -20.35 9.39
CA LEU A 65 3.40 -19.69 10.40
C LEU A 65 2.49 -20.68 11.17
N GLU A 66 2.94 -21.93 11.34
CA GLU A 66 2.54 -22.74 12.51
C GLU A 66 3.55 -22.50 13.64
#